data_AF-A0A960ZQF8-F1
#
_entry.id   AF-A0A960ZQF8-F1
#
_cell.length_a   1.000
_cell.length_b   1.000
_cell.length_c   1.000
_cell.angle_alpha   90.00
_cell.angle_beta   90.00
_cell.angle_gamma   90.00
#
_symmetry.space_group_name_H-M   'P 1'
#
loop_
_entity.id
_entity.type
_entity.pdbx_description
1 polymer ?
#
loop_
_entity_poly.entity_id
_entity_poly.type
_entity_poly.pdbx_seq_one_letter_code
_entity_poly.pdbx_strand_id
1 'polypeptide(L)'
;FNAESWGDSAAPQYSPENHAHVLVGGCYSGTELSQQDVRFEMFSRLFARVQDEEIPLGEVMTTSLLNITGLPPYIYTTPNARPAGKVKGLFARNLLANRLYQCPVIYLEPYVMNNEDTFRRLLFGQYIGRTRVGDRLRSSAINDYVRAVTDGLLNYYQPRRTR
;
A
#
# COMPACT_ATOMS: atom_id res chain seq x y z
N PHE A 1 -4.33 -2.50 -5.12
CA PHE A 1 -3.83 -3.89 -5.27
C PHE A 1 -2.53 -3.83 -6.06
N ASN A 2 -1.63 -4.81 -5.88
CA ASN A 2 -0.35 -4.90 -6.61
C ASN A 2 -0.36 -6.04 -7.62
N ALA A 3 0.64 -6.13 -8.49
CA ALA A 3 0.93 -7.31 -9.29
C ALA A 3 2.45 -7.53 -9.37
N GLU A 4 2.84 -8.79 -9.42
CA GLU A 4 4.19 -9.21 -9.77
C GLU A 4 4.29 -9.46 -11.28
N SER A 5 5.49 -9.77 -11.78
CA SER A 5 5.66 -10.22 -13.16
C SER A 5 4.81 -11.47 -13.46
N TRP A 6 4.21 -11.53 -14.65
CA TRP A 6 3.50 -12.72 -15.16
C TRP A 6 4.43 -13.78 -15.74
N GLY A 7 5.75 -13.54 -15.74
CA GLY A 7 6.73 -14.42 -16.38
C GLY A 7 6.75 -14.26 -17.90
N ASP A 8 6.83 -15.39 -18.61
CA ASP A 8 6.81 -15.40 -20.08
C ASP A 8 5.46 -14.89 -20.61
N SER A 9 5.51 -13.90 -21.49
CA SER A 9 4.30 -13.34 -22.12
C SER A 9 3.57 -14.33 -23.03
N ALA A 10 4.26 -15.34 -23.57
CA ALA A 10 3.63 -16.40 -24.35
C ALA A 10 2.95 -17.47 -23.48
N ALA A 11 3.30 -17.55 -22.20
CA ALA A 11 2.79 -18.54 -21.25
C ALA A 11 2.71 -17.94 -19.84
N PRO A 12 1.76 -17.01 -19.59
CA PRO A 12 1.67 -16.31 -18.32
C PRO A 12 1.35 -17.26 -17.17
N GLN A 13 1.98 -17.04 -16.02
CA GLN A 13 1.80 -17.86 -14.82
C GLN A 13 1.39 -17.02 -13.62
N TYR A 14 0.64 -17.63 -12.71
CA TYR A 14 0.38 -17.01 -11.41
C TYR A 14 1.68 -16.80 -10.65
N SER A 15 1.79 -15.66 -9.98
CA SER A 15 2.89 -15.39 -9.07
C SER A 15 2.77 -16.27 -7.82
N PRO A 16 3.85 -16.94 -7.39
CA PRO A 16 3.86 -17.64 -6.11
C PRO A 16 3.85 -16.67 -4.92
N GLU A 17 4.21 -15.41 -5.16
CA GLU A 17 4.35 -14.38 -4.13
C GLU A 17 2.99 -13.78 -3.75
N ASN A 18 2.83 -13.51 -2.46
CA ASN A 18 1.75 -12.68 -1.96
C ASN A 18 2.24 -11.90 -0.74
N HIS A 19 2.11 -10.59 -0.81
CA HIS A 19 2.63 -9.67 0.19
C HIS A 19 1.77 -8.41 0.20
N ALA A 20 1.95 -7.63 1.26
CA ALA A 20 1.31 -6.34 1.39
C ALA A 20 2.32 -5.26 1.71
N HIS A 21 2.05 -4.04 1.25
CA HIS A 21 2.83 -2.88 1.63
C HIS A 21 2.03 -1.58 1.46
N VAL A 22 2.61 -0.51 1.98
CA VAL A 22 2.05 0.83 1.97
C VAL A 22 3.11 1.79 1.44
N LEU A 23 2.68 2.75 0.61
CA LEU A 23 3.56 3.75 0.02
C LEU A 23 3.16 5.17 0.42
N VAL A 24 4.18 5.97 0.73
CA VAL A 24 4.10 7.41 1.01
C VAL A 24 5.01 8.18 0.05
N GLY A 25 4.88 9.51 0.01
CA GLY A 25 5.64 10.33 -0.93
C GLY A 25 7.13 10.40 -0.58
N GLY A 26 8.02 10.20 -1.56
CA GLY A 26 9.46 10.39 -1.40
C GLY A 26 10.29 9.63 -2.43
N CYS A 27 11.56 9.37 -2.12
CA CYS A 27 12.47 8.59 -2.98
C CYS A 27 12.54 9.07 -4.45
N TYR A 28 12.59 10.39 -4.66
CA TYR A 28 12.75 10.98 -5.98
C TYR A 28 14.11 10.62 -6.58
N SER A 29 14.13 10.18 -7.83
CA SER A 29 15.35 9.93 -8.60
C SER A 29 15.93 11.22 -9.18
N GLY A 30 17.22 11.19 -9.56
CA GLY A 30 17.85 12.34 -10.21
C GLY A 30 17.17 12.73 -11.54
N THR A 31 16.73 11.74 -12.31
CA THR A 31 15.99 11.97 -13.57
C THR A 31 14.65 12.65 -13.31
N GLU A 32 13.91 12.22 -12.28
CA GLU A 32 12.65 12.87 -11.90
C GLU A 32 12.90 14.31 -11.41
N LEU A 33 13.92 14.51 -10.57
CA LEU A 33 14.29 15.83 -10.09
C LEU A 33 14.88 16.74 -11.17
N SER A 34 15.20 16.24 -12.37
CA SER A 34 15.59 17.10 -13.49
C SER A 34 14.39 17.90 -14.05
N GLN A 35 13.16 17.41 -13.84
CA GLN A 35 11.92 18.03 -14.30
C GLN A 35 11.48 19.14 -13.34
N GLN A 36 11.13 20.32 -13.88
CA GLN A 36 10.84 21.52 -13.09
C GLN A 36 9.57 21.39 -12.25
N ASP A 37 8.53 20.81 -12.83
CA ASP A 37 7.25 20.49 -12.20
C ASP A 37 7.43 19.55 -11.01
N VAL A 38 8.17 18.44 -11.18
CA VAL A 38 8.43 17.48 -10.11
C VAL A 38 9.14 18.13 -8.93
N ARG A 39 10.12 19.00 -9.17
CA ARG A 39 10.78 19.75 -8.09
C ARG A 39 9.82 20.70 -7.39
N PHE A 40 9.01 21.45 -8.15
CA PHE A 40 8.04 22.38 -7.59
C PHE A 40 7.04 21.67 -6.67
N GLU A 41 6.52 20.53 -7.11
CA GLU A 41 5.57 19.73 -6.34
C GLU A 41 6.22 19.11 -5.10
N MET A 42 7.46 18.61 -5.21
CA MET A 42 8.25 18.13 -4.07
C MET A 42 8.44 19.24 -3.02
N PHE A 43 8.83 20.45 -3.44
CA PHE A 43 9.02 21.57 -2.53
C PHE A 43 7.72 22.02 -1.88
N SER A 44 6.62 22.06 -2.64
CA SER A 44 5.30 22.41 -2.11
C SER A 44 4.90 21.49 -0.95
N ARG A 45 5.09 20.18 -1.12
CA ARG A 45 4.81 19.19 -0.07
C ARG A 45 5.75 19.27 1.12
N LEU A 46 7.05 19.50 0.86
CA LEU A 46 8.06 19.68 1.91
C LEU A 46 7.73 20.89 2.79
N PHE A 47 7.40 22.03 2.18
CA PHE A 47 7.05 23.25 2.92
C PHE A 47 5.69 23.16 3.61
N ALA A 48 4.74 22.41 3.05
CA ALA A 48 3.49 22.06 3.72
C ALA A 48 3.64 21.01 4.84
N ARG A 49 4.86 20.47 5.05
CA ARG A 49 5.17 19.46 6.07
C ARG A 49 4.28 18.23 6.01
N VAL A 50 3.88 17.82 4.80
CA VAL A 50 2.91 16.72 4.61
C VAL A 50 3.41 15.41 5.24
N GLN A 51 4.73 15.18 5.22
CA GLN A 51 5.35 13.98 5.78
C GLN A 51 5.13 13.80 7.29
N ASP A 52 4.89 14.88 8.03
CA ASP A 52 4.71 14.85 9.49
C ASP A 52 3.40 14.14 9.87
N GLU A 53 2.43 14.11 8.95
CA GLU A 53 1.17 13.39 9.07
C GLU A 53 1.20 12.07 8.28
N GLU A 54 1.76 12.09 7.07
CA GLU A 54 1.73 10.96 6.13
C GLU A 54 2.54 9.75 6.64
N ILE A 55 3.72 9.96 7.24
CA ILE A 55 4.54 8.85 7.75
C ILE A 55 3.90 8.18 8.96
N PRO A 56 3.51 8.90 10.04
CA PRO A 56 2.87 8.27 11.20
C PRO A 56 1.53 7.59 10.86
N LEU A 57 0.72 8.18 9.97
CA LEU A 57 -0.49 7.53 9.48
C LEU A 57 -0.14 6.28 8.67
N GLY A 58 0.88 6.35 7.81
CA GLY A 58 1.42 5.21 7.06
C GLY A 58 1.86 4.05 7.95
N GLU A 59 2.49 4.30 9.09
CA GLU A 59 2.92 3.26 10.04
C GLU A 59 1.72 2.50 10.62
N VAL A 60 0.68 3.23 11.04
CA VAL A 60 -0.56 2.64 11.59
C VAL A 60 -1.32 1.88 10.50
N MET A 61 -1.41 2.44 9.30
CA MET A 61 -2.02 1.79 8.13
C MET A 61 -1.30 0.49 7.76
N THR A 62 0.03 0.50 7.73
CA THR A 62 0.85 -0.67 7.42
C THR A 62 0.63 -1.77 8.44
N THR A 63 0.65 -1.41 9.73
CA THR A 63 0.39 -2.36 10.82
C THR A 63 -1.00 -2.99 10.70
N SER A 64 -2.02 -2.17 10.49
CA SER A 64 -3.40 -2.63 10.29
C SER A 64 -3.51 -3.58 9.10
N LEU A 65 -2.89 -3.20 7.98
CA LEU A 65 -2.93 -3.96 6.75
C LEU A 65 -2.28 -5.34 6.89
N LEU A 66 -1.08 -5.41 7.46
CA LEU A 66 -0.38 -6.68 7.68
C LEU A 66 -1.16 -7.58 8.66
N ASN A 67 -1.72 -7.01 9.73
CA ASN A 67 -2.50 -7.77 10.71
C ASN A 67 -3.78 -8.35 10.12
N ILE A 68 -4.54 -7.56 9.35
CA ILE A 68 -5.82 -8.01 8.77
C ILE A 68 -5.60 -9.01 7.63
N THR A 69 -4.62 -8.76 6.76
CA THR A 69 -4.35 -9.64 5.62
C THR A 69 -3.62 -10.93 6.03
N GLY A 70 -2.83 -10.87 7.11
CA GLY A 70 -1.93 -11.95 7.54
C GLY A 70 -0.77 -12.19 6.56
N LEU A 71 -0.50 -11.25 5.66
CA LEU A 71 0.55 -11.37 4.66
C LEU A 71 1.89 -10.84 5.18
N PRO A 72 3.01 -11.35 4.66
CA PRO A 72 4.32 -10.77 4.94
C PRO A 72 4.42 -9.36 4.31
N PRO A 73 5.23 -8.47 4.91
CA PRO A 73 5.54 -7.19 4.30
C PRO A 73 6.37 -7.39 3.02
N TYR A 74 6.05 -6.64 1.98
CA TYR A 74 6.90 -6.60 0.78
C TYR A 74 8.30 -6.08 1.10
N ILE A 75 9.28 -6.56 0.35
CA ILE A 75 10.68 -6.13 0.45
C ILE A 75 11.11 -5.60 -0.91
N TYR A 76 11.25 -4.28 -1.03
CA TYR A 76 11.82 -3.67 -2.22
C TYR A 76 13.29 -4.08 -2.38
N THR A 77 13.65 -4.53 -3.59
CA THR A 77 15.02 -4.91 -3.97
C THR A 77 15.67 -3.89 -4.92
N THR A 78 14.89 -2.92 -5.40
CA THR A 78 15.29 -1.87 -6.35
C THR A 78 15.42 -0.51 -5.68
N PRO A 79 16.24 0.41 -6.22
CA PRO A 79 16.50 1.72 -5.60
C PRO A 79 15.37 2.74 -5.76
N ASN A 80 14.25 2.35 -6.40
CA ASN A 80 13.09 3.22 -6.66
C ASN A 80 12.13 3.34 -5.47
N ALA A 81 12.46 2.74 -4.33
CA ALA A 81 11.76 2.92 -3.07
C ALA A 81 12.75 2.88 -1.91
N ARG A 82 12.39 3.49 -0.78
CA ARG A 82 13.17 3.45 0.46
C ARG A 82 12.27 3.15 1.65
N PRO A 83 12.72 2.40 2.67
CA PRO A 83 11.96 2.26 3.90
C PRO A 83 11.57 3.63 4.47
N ALA A 84 10.31 3.75 4.88
CA ALA A 84 9.79 4.95 5.54
C ALA A 84 9.26 4.58 6.92
N GLY A 85 9.50 5.45 7.91
CA GLY A 85 9.14 5.17 9.30
C GLY A 85 9.88 3.95 9.89
N LYS A 86 9.23 3.30 10.86
CA LYS A 86 9.77 2.23 11.70
C LYS A 86 9.17 0.86 11.41
N VAL A 87 8.08 0.79 10.64
CA VAL A 87 7.31 -0.44 10.38
C VAL A 87 7.79 -1.07 9.07
N LYS A 88 8.02 -2.39 9.08
CA LYS A 88 8.33 -3.13 7.84
C LYS A 88 7.11 -3.11 6.91
N GLY A 89 7.33 -2.92 5.61
CA GLY A 89 6.24 -2.81 4.64
C GLY A 89 5.79 -1.38 4.36
N LEU A 90 6.36 -0.37 5.03
CA LEU A 90 6.15 1.04 4.71
C LEU A 90 7.34 1.58 3.91
N PHE A 91 7.07 2.15 2.73
CA PHE A 91 8.10 2.69 1.85
C PHE A 91 7.75 4.07 1.32
N ALA A 92 8.76 4.91 1.12
CA ALA A 92 8.67 6.14 0.36
C ALA A 92 8.95 5.86 -1.13
N ARG A 93 8.07 6.37 -2.01
CA ARG A 93 8.19 6.25 -3.47
C ARG A 93 7.57 7.47 -4.15
N ASN A 94 8.11 7.86 -5.31
CA ASN A 94 7.58 8.97 -6.09
C ASN A 94 6.48 8.45 -7.01
N LEU A 95 5.23 8.56 -6.55
CA LEU A 95 4.05 8.26 -7.36
C LEU A 95 3.31 9.56 -7.69
N LEU A 96 2.64 9.59 -8.83
CA LEU A 96 1.98 10.80 -9.33
C LEU A 96 1.00 11.40 -8.32
N ALA A 97 0.13 10.59 -7.67
CA ALA A 97 -0.84 11.18 -6.73
C ALA A 97 -0.23 11.57 -5.38
N ASN A 98 0.86 10.92 -4.94
CA ASN A 98 1.67 11.41 -3.80
C ASN A 98 2.28 12.78 -4.11
N ARG A 99 2.33 13.21 -5.37
CA ARG A 99 2.94 14.47 -5.78
C ARG A 99 1.91 15.56 -6.01
N LEU A 100 0.82 15.21 -6.71
CA LEU A 100 -0.20 16.18 -7.13
C LEU A 100 -1.13 16.65 -5.99
N TYR A 101 -1.56 15.75 -5.12
CA TYR A 101 -2.51 16.13 -4.08
C TYR A 101 -1.81 16.92 -2.96
N GLN A 102 -2.39 18.05 -2.60
CA GLN A 102 -1.89 18.97 -1.58
C GLN A 102 -2.38 18.59 -0.17
N CYS A 103 -2.37 17.29 0.11
CA CYS A 103 -2.74 16.71 1.41
C CYS A 103 -1.95 15.40 1.64
N PRO A 104 -1.99 14.82 2.84
CA PRO A 104 -1.47 13.47 3.07
C PRO A 104 -2.14 12.44 2.16
N VAL A 105 -1.33 11.63 1.48
CA VAL A 105 -1.75 10.59 0.54
C VAL A 105 -1.01 9.29 0.84
N ILE A 106 -1.78 8.24 1.07
CA ILE A 106 -1.24 6.92 1.36
C ILE A 106 -1.77 5.95 0.33
N TYR A 107 -0.86 5.19 -0.27
CA TYR A 107 -1.17 4.11 -1.18
C TYR A 107 -1.12 2.78 -0.43
N LEU A 108 -2.16 1.98 -0.58
CA LEU A 108 -2.24 0.65 0.02
C LEU A 108 -2.26 -0.42 -1.07
N GLU A 109 -1.35 -1.36 -0.93
CA GLU A 109 -1.20 -2.51 -1.81
C GLU A 109 -1.40 -3.78 -0.98
N PRO A 110 -2.67 -4.22 -0.80
CA PRO A 110 -3.04 -5.24 0.18
C PRO A 110 -2.78 -6.68 -0.25
N TYR A 111 -2.79 -6.96 -1.56
CA TYR A 111 -2.63 -8.29 -2.13
C TYR A 111 -1.98 -8.20 -3.52
N VAL A 112 -1.26 -9.25 -3.91
CA VAL A 112 -0.75 -9.47 -5.26
C VAL A 112 -1.86 -10.09 -6.12
N MET A 113 -2.41 -9.34 -7.08
CA MET A 113 -3.60 -9.74 -7.85
C MET A 113 -3.37 -10.97 -8.72
N ASN A 114 -2.15 -11.15 -9.21
CA ASN A 114 -1.76 -12.30 -10.03
C ASN A 114 -1.24 -13.48 -9.20
N ASN A 115 -1.40 -13.45 -7.88
CA ASN A 115 -1.29 -14.64 -7.05
C ASN A 115 -2.56 -15.48 -7.17
N GLU A 116 -2.44 -16.81 -7.29
CA GLU A 116 -3.59 -17.68 -7.56
C GLU A 116 -4.70 -17.61 -6.49
N ASP A 117 -4.34 -17.64 -5.20
CA ASP A 117 -5.32 -17.55 -4.09
C ASP A 117 -6.03 -16.20 -4.11
N THR A 118 -5.27 -15.11 -4.28
CA THR A 118 -5.82 -13.76 -4.39
C THR A 118 -6.73 -13.63 -5.60
N PHE A 119 -6.28 -14.07 -6.77
CA PHE A 119 -7.03 -14.01 -8.01
C PHE A 119 -8.38 -14.73 -7.86
N ARG A 120 -8.38 -15.97 -7.36
CA ARG A 120 -9.60 -16.73 -7.08
C ARG A 120 -10.49 -15.96 -6.10
N ARG A 121 -9.93 -15.44 -5.00
CA ARG A 121 -10.68 -14.67 -4.01
C ARG A 121 -11.30 -13.39 -4.58
N LEU A 122 -10.65 -12.75 -5.55
CA LEU A 122 -11.18 -11.57 -6.25
C LEU A 122 -12.33 -11.93 -7.20
N LEU A 123 -12.29 -13.10 -7.85
CA LEU A 123 -13.40 -13.58 -8.69
C LEU A 123 -14.70 -13.82 -7.91
N PHE A 124 -14.61 -14.19 -6.63
CA PHE A 124 -15.78 -14.27 -5.74
C PHE A 124 -16.39 -12.91 -5.40
N GLY A 125 -15.70 -11.80 -5.71
CA GLY A 125 -16.17 -10.46 -5.43
C GLY A 125 -16.35 -10.17 -3.94
N GLN A 126 -17.29 -9.26 -3.64
CA GLN A 126 -17.66 -8.91 -2.28
C GLN A 126 -18.75 -9.87 -1.76
N TYR A 127 -18.59 -10.31 -0.51
CA TYR A 127 -19.58 -11.11 0.21
C TYR A 127 -19.50 -10.82 1.70
N ILE A 128 -20.62 -11.03 2.40
CA ILE A 128 -20.77 -10.82 3.84
C ILE A 128 -20.29 -12.07 4.60
N GLY A 129 -19.66 -11.87 5.76
CA GLY A 129 -19.19 -12.96 6.60
C GLY A 129 -17.96 -13.66 6.01
N ARG A 130 -17.99 -15.00 6.02
CA ARG A 130 -16.92 -15.82 5.46
C ARG A 130 -17.49 -16.86 4.51
N THR A 131 -16.78 -17.13 3.43
CA THR A 131 -17.08 -18.22 2.50
C THR A 131 -15.83 -19.07 2.30
N ARG A 132 -16.01 -20.29 1.79
CA ARG A 132 -14.89 -21.17 1.46
C ARG A 132 -14.33 -20.75 0.10
N VAL A 133 -13.08 -20.29 0.08
CA VAL A 133 -12.31 -20.00 -1.13
C VAL A 133 -11.12 -20.95 -1.13
N GLY A 134 -11.08 -21.87 -2.10
CA GLY A 134 -10.19 -23.03 -2.02
C GLY A 134 -10.47 -23.84 -0.76
N ASP A 135 -9.44 -24.13 0.02
CA ASP A 135 -9.55 -24.92 1.27
C ASP A 135 -9.71 -24.06 2.52
N ARG A 136 -9.86 -22.73 2.38
CA ARG A 136 -9.87 -21.80 3.50
C ARG A 136 -11.21 -21.08 3.64
N LEU A 137 -11.71 -20.99 4.87
CA LEU A 137 -12.85 -20.15 5.22
C LEU A 137 -12.36 -18.72 5.48
N ARG A 138 -12.65 -17.79 4.56
CA ARG A 138 -12.12 -16.41 4.62
C ARG A 138 -13.21 -15.40 4.32
N SER A 139 -13.02 -14.15 4.76
CA SER A 139 -13.80 -12.97 4.33
C SER A 139 -13.50 -12.63 2.87
N SER A 140 -14.27 -11.73 2.25
CA SER A 140 -13.91 -11.19 0.94
C SER A 140 -12.65 -10.32 1.01
N ALA A 141 -11.86 -10.26 -0.07
CA ALA A 141 -10.66 -9.42 -0.12
C ALA A 141 -11.00 -7.94 0.06
N ILE A 142 -12.18 -7.52 -0.43
CA ILE A 142 -12.71 -6.17 -0.24
C ILE A 142 -13.03 -5.89 1.23
N ASN A 143 -13.68 -6.81 1.95
CA ASN A 143 -13.95 -6.60 3.38
C ASN A 143 -12.67 -6.52 4.20
N ASP A 144 -11.65 -7.32 3.89
CA ASP A 144 -10.35 -7.22 4.57
C ASP A 144 -9.71 -5.86 4.30
N TYR A 145 -9.77 -5.37 3.07
CA TYR A 145 -9.22 -4.06 2.74
C TYR A 145 -9.98 -2.93 3.46
N VAL A 146 -11.32 -2.96 3.45
CA VAL A 146 -12.15 -1.99 4.18
C VAL A 146 -11.84 -2.00 5.67
N ARG A 147 -11.70 -3.18 6.29
CA ARG A 147 -11.34 -3.31 7.70
C ARG A 147 -9.95 -2.75 7.97
N ALA A 148 -8.96 -3.11 7.16
CA ALA A 148 -7.60 -2.60 7.31
C ALA A 148 -7.55 -1.07 7.27
N VAL A 149 -8.25 -0.44 6.32
CA VAL A 149 -8.32 1.02 6.20
C VAL A 149 -9.06 1.63 7.38
N THR A 150 -10.22 1.10 7.73
CA THR A 150 -11.07 1.64 8.81
C THR A 150 -10.36 1.54 10.15
N ASP A 151 -9.80 0.37 10.48
CA ASP A 151 -9.04 0.15 11.71
C ASP A 151 -7.79 1.05 11.75
N GLY A 152 -7.10 1.22 10.61
CA GLY A 152 -5.95 2.11 10.50
C GLY A 152 -6.29 3.57 10.78
N LEU A 153 -7.38 4.08 10.18
CA LEU A 153 -7.86 5.45 10.40
C LEU A 153 -8.31 5.67 11.85
N LEU A 154 -9.08 4.73 12.41
CA LEU A 154 -9.56 4.82 13.80
C LEU A 154 -8.39 4.81 14.77
N ASN A 155 -7.45 3.88 14.63
CA ASN A 155 -6.28 3.78 15.48
C ASN A 155 -5.39 5.03 15.41
N TYR A 156 -5.34 5.69 14.25
CA TYR A 156 -4.59 6.93 14.10
C TYR A 156 -5.34 8.14 14.66
N TYR A 157 -6.57 8.40 14.22
CA TYR A 157 -7.27 9.65 14.51
C TYR A 157 -8.00 9.64 15.85
N GLN A 158 -8.55 8.52 16.30
CA GLN A 158 -9.36 8.49 17.52
C GLN A 158 -8.61 8.96 18.78
N PRO A 159 -7.34 8.54 19.04
CA PRO A 159 -6.58 9.04 20.19
C PRO A 159 -6.20 10.53 20.09
N ARG A 160 -6.29 11.12 18.88
CA ARG A 160 -5.91 12.53 18.60
C ARG A 160 -7.11 13.49 18.69
N ARG A 161 -8.36 12.98 18.69
CA ARG A 161 -9.57 13.82 18.78
C ARG A 161 -9.80 14.46 20.15
N THR A 162 -9.20 13.91 21.20
CA THR A 162 -9.33 14.39 22.59
C THR A 162 -8.19 15.29 23.02
N ARG A 163 -7.36 15.77 22.07
CA ARG A 163 -6.32 16.78 22.30
C ARG A 163 -6.74 18.13 21.75
#